data_AF-A0A373FEW3-F1
#
_entry.id   AF-A0A373FEW3-F1
#
_cell.length_a   1.000
_cell.length_b   1.000
_cell.length_c   1.000
_cell.angle_alpha   90.00
_cell.angle_beta   90.00
_cell.angle_gamma   90.00
#
_symmetry.space_group_name_H-M   'P 1'
#
loop_
_entity.id
_entity.type
_entity.pdbx_description
1 polymer ?
#
loop_
_entity_poly.entity_id
_entity_poly.type
_entity_poly.pdbx_seq_one_letter_code
_entity_poly.pdbx_strand_id
1 'polypeptide(L)'
;MASCHSPKASMFDLTSVPAFLARQTGVPRDDGLMIYAPEEVAERNQTYEVAEYLPGHLMVGGDSGGRGILIDDSGVVWICGLGALFLDVRELLSPHLAQWVEQDCLLPSWDDEDDE
;
A
#
# COMPACT_ATOMS: atom_id res chain seq x y z
N MET A 1 33.40 5.29 12.41
CA MET A 1 32.43 4.18 12.26
C MET A 1 31.57 4.16 13.50
N ALA A 2 30.37 4.73 13.44
CA ALA A 2 29.37 4.60 14.48
C ALA A 2 28.27 3.70 13.92
N SER A 3 28.18 2.49 14.46
CA SER A 3 27.09 1.55 14.19
C SER A 3 25.86 2.06 14.94
N CYS A 4 24.94 2.72 14.24
CA CYS A 4 23.60 2.98 14.75
C CYS A 4 22.77 1.71 14.56
N HIS A 5 22.45 1.07 15.68
CA HIS A 5 21.47 0.01 15.74
C HIS A 5 20.08 0.59 15.49
N SER A 6 19.38 0.08 14.47
CA SER A 6 17.92 0.20 14.39
C SER A 6 17.28 -1.05 15.03
N PRO A 7 16.15 -0.88 15.75
CA PRO A 7 15.59 -1.92 16.59
C PRO A 7 15.05 -3.09 15.78
N LYS A 8 15.29 -4.32 16.26
CA LYS A 8 14.60 -5.53 15.81
C LYS A 8 13.09 -5.28 15.89
N ALA A 9 12.42 -5.24 14.73
CA ALA A 9 10.97 -5.22 14.67
C ALA A 9 10.43 -6.37 15.55
N SER A 10 9.63 -6.01 16.54
CA SER A 10 8.99 -6.96 17.44
C SER A 10 8.14 -7.92 16.62
N MET A 11 8.29 -9.23 16.89
CA MET A 11 7.50 -10.33 16.34
C MET A 11 6.01 -10.12 16.64
N PHE A 12 5.33 -9.33 15.84
CA PHE A 12 3.88 -9.29 15.78
C PHE A 12 3.50 -9.80 14.40
N ASP A 13 2.44 -10.59 14.35
CA ASP A 13 1.94 -11.20 13.14
C ASP A 13 1.40 -10.13 12.17
N LEU A 14 2.26 -9.63 11.29
CA LEU A 14 1.92 -8.74 10.17
C LEU A 14 1.56 -9.55 8.91
N THR A 15 1.31 -10.86 9.06
CA THR A 15 1.00 -11.73 7.92
C THR A 15 -0.44 -11.58 7.43
N SER A 16 -1.27 -10.79 8.13
CA SER A 16 -2.66 -10.52 7.74
C SER A 16 -2.94 -9.03 7.57
N VAL A 17 -3.82 -8.71 6.62
CA VAL A 17 -4.25 -7.33 6.33
C VAL A 17 -4.87 -6.64 7.54
N PRO A 18 -5.76 -7.27 8.35
CA PRO A 18 -6.31 -6.62 9.53
C PRO A 18 -5.25 -6.25 10.57
N ALA A 19 -4.27 -7.14 10.81
CA ALA A 19 -3.19 -6.88 11.77
C ALA A 19 -2.24 -5.76 11.29
N PHE A 20 -2.01 -5.70 9.97
CA PHE A 20 -1.27 -4.60 9.35
C PHE A 20 -2.02 -3.27 9.50
N LEU A 21 -3.31 -3.22 9.14
CA LEU A 21 -4.14 -2.01 9.20
C LEU A 21 -4.32 -1.49 10.62
N ALA A 22 -4.45 -2.37 11.62
CA ALA A 22 -4.64 -1.99 13.02
C ALA A 22 -3.49 -1.14 13.62
N ARG A 23 -2.37 -0.99 12.89
CA ARG A 23 -1.20 -0.20 13.29
C ARG A 23 -1.07 1.11 12.55
N GLN A 24 -1.97 1.38 11.61
CA GLN A 24 -1.89 2.51 10.69
C GLN A 24 -2.72 3.67 11.24
N THR A 25 -2.24 4.88 10.98
CA THR A 25 -2.81 6.11 11.54
C THR A 25 -3.47 7.01 10.49
N GLY A 26 -3.40 6.66 9.20
CA GLY A 26 -3.87 7.54 8.13
C GLY A 26 -2.96 8.75 7.88
N VAL A 27 -1.78 8.81 8.49
CA VAL A 27 -0.86 9.95 8.35
C VAL A 27 0.11 9.69 7.18
N PRO A 28 0.23 10.62 6.21
CA PRO A 28 1.22 10.51 5.14
C PRO A 28 2.65 10.50 5.67
N ARG A 29 3.49 9.66 5.07
CA ARG A 29 4.95 9.69 5.20
C ARG A 29 5.55 10.77 4.28
N ASP A 30 6.81 11.12 4.55
CA ASP A 30 7.55 12.09 3.73
C ASP A 30 7.77 11.63 2.28
N ASP A 31 7.75 10.31 2.03
CA ASP A 31 7.84 9.72 0.69
C ASP A 31 6.47 9.60 -0.01
N GLY A 32 5.42 10.22 0.54
CA GLY A 32 4.08 10.26 -0.04
C GLY A 32 3.20 9.06 0.30
N LEU A 33 3.77 7.96 0.83
CA LEU A 33 2.99 6.81 1.24
C LEU A 33 2.04 7.16 2.39
N MET A 34 0.76 6.88 2.21
CA MET A 34 -0.25 6.99 3.25
C MET A 34 -1.05 5.70 3.31
N ILE A 35 -0.90 4.95 4.39
CA ILE A 35 -1.77 3.80 4.68
C ILE A 35 -2.93 4.30 5.54
N TYR A 36 -4.15 4.00 5.11
CA TYR A 36 -5.37 4.42 5.78
C TYR A 36 -5.44 3.87 7.21
N ALA A 37 -6.00 4.67 8.12
CA ALA A 37 -6.46 4.15 9.40
C ALA A 37 -7.59 3.13 9.18
N PRO A 38 -7.77 2.12 10.05
CA PRO A 38 -8.80 1.09 9.88
C PRO A 38 -10.20 1.64 9.60
N GLU A 39 -10.56 2.73 10.27
CA GLU A 39 -11.86 3.41 10.13
C GLU A 39 -12.08 4.08 8.76
N GLU A 40 -11.01 4.42 8.04
CA GLU A 40 -11.09 5.08 6.73
C GLU A 40 -11.23 4.07 5.58
N VAL A 41 -10.72 2.85 5.77
CA VAL A 41 -10.64 1.83 4.70
C VAL A 41 -12.00 1.56 4.06
N ALA A 42 -13.05 1.44 4.87
CA ALA A 42 -14.40 1.14 4.36
C ALA A 42 -14.96 2.28 3.49
N GLU A 43 -14.81 3.53 3.93
CA GLU A 43 -15.28 4.71 3.18
C GLU A 43 -14.49 4.86 1.88
N ARG A 44 -13.15 4.74 1.94
CA ARG A 44 -12.31 4.88 0.75
C ARG A 44 -12.59 3.82 -0.30
N ASN A 45 -12.77 2.56 0.09
CA ASN A 45 -13.11 1.51 -0.89
C ASN A 45 -14.49 1.71 -1.53
N GLN A 46 -15.44 2.31 -0.80
CA GLN A 46 -16.74 2.69 -1.37
C GLN A 46 -16.61 3.86 -2.34
N THR A 47 -15.86 4.90 -1.97
CA THR A 47 -15.66 6.11 -2.80
C THR A 47 -15.02 5.80 -4.14
N TYR A 48 -14.11 4.82 -4.21
CA TYR A 48 -13.48 4.38 -5.46
C TYR A 48 -14.11 3.13 -6.07
N GLU A 49 -15.24 2.66 -5.52
CA GLU A 49 -15.99 1.49 -6.01
C GLU A 49 -15.08 0.26 -6.25
N VAL A 50 -14.10 0.04 -5.35
CA VAL A 50 -13.02 -0.94 -5.55
C VAL A 50 -13.56 -2.35 -5.80
N ALA A 51 -14.63 -2.74 -5.10
CA ALA A 51 -15.26 -4.05 -5.28
C ALA A 51 -15.91 -4.23 -6.66
N GLU A 52 -16.31 -3.15 -7.34
CA GLU A 52 -16.87 -3.18 -8.69
C GLU A 52 -15.77 -3.30 -9.74
N TYR A 53 -14.73 -2.48 -9.64
CA TYR A 53 -13.66 -2.41 -10.63
C TYR A 53 -12.56 -3.47 -10.44
N LEU A 54 -12.29 -3.85 -9.20
CA LEU A 54 -11.24 -4.80 -8.80
C LEU A 54 -11.78 -5.78 -7.76
N PRO A 55 -12.67 -6.70 -8.14
CA PRO A 55 -13.17 -7.72 -7.22
C PRO A 55 -12.01 -8.54 -6.61
N GLY A 56 -12.12 -8.87 -5.32
CA GLY A 56 -11.06 -9.56 -4.56
C GLY A 56 -9.87 -8.68 -4.17
N HIS A 57 -10.01 -7.35 -4.29
CA HIS A 57 -9.00 -6.39 -3.84
C HIS A 57 -9.55 -5.49 -2.73
N LEU A 58 -8.66 -5.10 -1.84
CA LEU A 58 -8.89 -4.08 -0.82
C LEU A 58 -7.87 -2.96 -1.01
N MET A 59 -8.36 -1.74 -1.22
CA MET A 59 -7.49 -0.57 -1.21
C MET A 59 -7.16 -0.19 0.24
N VAL A 60 -5.87 -0.12 0.57
CA VAL A 60 -5.37 0.10 1.93
C VAL A 60 -4.65 1.45 2.10
N GLY A 61 -4.39 2.16 1.02
CA GLY A 61 -3.68 3.43 1.07
C GLY A 61 -3.52 4.08 -0.29
N GLY A 62 -2.66 5.08 -0.36
CA GLY A 62 -2.23 5.73 -1.59
C GLY A 62 -0.83 6.31 -1.46
N ASP A 63 -0.35 6.93 -2.51
CA ASP A 63 1.02 7.45 -2.61
C ASP A 63 1.08 8.99 -2.73
N SER A 64 -0.05 9.68 -2.50
CA SER A 64 -0.23 11.12 -2.70
C SER A 64 -0.07 11.61 -4.16
N GLY A 65 0.28 10.73 -5.11
CA GLY A 65 0.39 10.99 -6.55
C GLY A 65 -0.83 10.56 -7.37
N GLY A 66 -1.94 10.20 -6.70
CA GLY A 66 -3.17 9.75 -7.37
C GLY A 66 -3.23 8.25 -7.65
N ARG A 67 -2.33 7.45 -7.06
CA ARG A 67 -2.38 5.99 -7.10
C ARG A 67 -2.81 5.40 -5.75
N GLY A 68 -3.53 4.28 -5.81
CA GLY A 68 -3.99 3.52 -4.67
C GLY A 68 -3.13 2.27 -4.44
N ILE A 69 -2.84 1.98 -3.17
CA ILE A 69 -2.21 0.74 -2.73
C ILE A 69 -3.31 -0.30 -2.49
N LEU A 70 -3.20 -1.45 -3.13
CA LEU A 70 -4.20 -2.52 -3.09
C LEU A 70 -3.58 -3.80 -2.57
N ILE A 71 -4.35 -4.60 -1.83
CA ILE A 71 -3.99 -5.96 -1.45
C ILE A 71 -5.08 -6.89 -1.97
N ASP A 72 -4.69 -7.95 -2.67
CA ASP A 72 -5.65 -8.97 -3.11
C ASP A 72 -5.84 -10.10 -2.09
N ASP A 73 -6.81 -10.97 -2.33
CA ASP A 73 -7.15 -12.10 -1.46
C ASP A 73 -5.98 -13.09 -1.21
N SER A 74 -4.93 -13.06 -2.05
CA SER A 74 -3.73 -13.87 -1.88
C SER A 74 -2.62 -13.17 -1.08
N GLY A 75 -2.84 -11.91 -0.70
CA GLY A 75 -1.89 -11.09 0.06
C GLY A 75 -0.82 -10.42 -0.79
N VAL A 76 -0.99 -10.39 -2.13
CA VAL A 76 -0.10 -9.66 -3.04
C VAL A 76 -0.43 -8.16 -2.94
N VAL A 77 0.62 -7.34 -2.94
CA VAL A 77 0.52 -5.88 -2.84
C VAL A 77 0.73 -5.26 -4.22
N TRP A 78 -0.21 -4.39 -4.60
CA TRP A 78 -0.26 -3.73 -5.88
C TRP A 78 -0.36 -2.21 -5.71
N ILE A 79 -0.03 -1.47 -6.76
CA ILE A 79 -0.33 -0.05 -6.91
C ILE A 79 -1.07 0.20 -8.23
N CYS A 80 -2.07 1.09 -8.24
CA CYS A 80 -2.87 1.35 -9.44
C CYS A 80 -3.34 2.80 -9.48
N GLY A 81 -3.45 3.38 -10.69
CA GLY A 81 -4.04 4.71 -10.89
C GLY A 81 -5.49 4.78 -10.44
N LEU A 82 -5.83 5.73 -9.57
CA LEU A 82 -7.21 5.91 -9.09
C LEU A 82 -8.14 6.51 -10.16
N GLY A 83 -7.58 7.15 -11.19
CA GLY A 83 -8.34 7.58 -12.38
C GLY A 83 -8.63 6.48 -13.39
N ALA A 84 -8.03 5.29 -13.21
CA ALA A 84 -8.07 4.18 -14.16
C ALA A 84 -7.89 2.84 -13.41
N LEU A 85 -8.89 2.45 -12.60
CA LEU A 85 -8.81 1.29 -11.72
C LEU A 85 -9.23 0.00 -12.45
N PHE A 86 -8.29 -0.84 -12.89
CA PHE A 86 -8.57 -2.15 -13.51
C PHE A 86 -7.34 -3.08 -13.50
N LEU A 87 -7.57 -4.39 -13.67
CA LEU A 87 -6.58 -5.45 -13.41
C LEU A 87 -5.29 -5.38 -14.25
N ASP A 88 -5.36 -4.82 -15.46
CA ASP A 88 -4.24 -4.84 -16.42
C ASP A 88 -3.25 -3.69 -16.24
N VAL A 89 -3.59 -2.67 -15.44
CA VAL A 89 -2.77 -1.46 -15.23
C VAL A 89 -2.27 -1.32 -13.79
N ARG A 90 -2.53 -2.32 -12.94
CA ARG A 90 -1.92 -2.39 -11.63
C ARG A 90 -0.48 -2.88 -11.76
N GLU A 91 0.40 -2.28 -10.98
CA GLU A 91 1.81 -2.63 -10.92
C GLU A 91 2.08 -3.40 -9.61
N LEU A 92 2.95 -4.40 -9.69
CA LEU A 92 3.30 -5.23 -8.53
C LEU A 92 4.26 -4.45 -7.62
N LEU A 93 3.88 -4.25 -6.36
CA LEU A 93 4.80 -3.76 -5.32
C LEU A 93 5.52 -4.91 -4.63
N SER A 94 4.79 -5.97 -4.28
CA SER A 94 5.37 -7.12 -3.59
C SER A 94 4.46 -8.34 -3.71
N PRO A 95 5.00 -9.56 -3.89
CA PRO A 95 4.19 -10.78 -3.93
C PRO A 95 3.54 -11.11 -2.57
N HIS A 96 4.01 -10.52 -1.47
CA HIS A 96 3.50 -10.78 -0.13
C HIS A 96 3.53 -9.51 0.74
N LEU A 97 2.42 -9.23 1.43
CA LEU A 97 2.33 -8.12 2.39
C LEU A 97 3.50 -8.11 3.40
N ALA A 98 3.83 -9.27 3.98
CA ALA A 98 4.91 -9.37 4.96
C ALA A 98 6.27 -8.93 4.37
N GLN A 99 6.56 -9.34 3.13
CA GLN A 99 7.78 -8.92 2.43
C GLN A 99 7.78 -7.41 2.17
N TRP A 100 6.66 -6.84 1.73
CA TRP A 100 6.57 -5.39 1.53
C TRP A 100 6.84 -4.62 2.81
N VAL A 101 6.31 -5.09 3.94
CA VAL A 101 6.54 -4.49 5.26
C VAL A 101 8.01 -4.63 5.70
N GLU A 102 8.64 -5.78 5.47
CA GLU A 102 10.08 -5.97 5.73
C GLU A 102 10.95 -5.03 4.89
N GLN A 103 10.47 -4.65 3.71
CA GLN A 103 11.07 -3.66 2.82
C GLN A 103 10.66 -2.22 3.17
N ASP A 104 10.14 -1.95 4.37
CA ASP A 104 9.69 -0.62 4.80
C ASP A 104 8.58 0.00 3.92
N CYS A 105 7.74 -0.85 3.31
CA CYS A 105 6.64 -0.45 2.44
C CYS A 105 7.09 0.44 1.27
N LEU A 106 8.24 0.13 0.65
CA LEU A 106 8.77 0.91 -0.46
C LEU A 106 7.75 1.15 -1.58
N LEU A 107 7.70 2.39 -2.04
CA LEU A 107 7.05 2.80 -3.28
C LEU A 107 8.05 2.69 -4.44
N PRO A 108 7.57 2.50 -5.68
CA PRO A 108 8.42 2.55 -6.86
C PRO A 108 9.00 3.96 -7.02
N SER A 109 10.23 4.04 -7.52
CA SER A 109 10.81 5.29 -8.01
C SER A 109 10.18 5.60 -9.36
N TRP A 110 9.47 6.71 -9.43
CA TRP A 110 9.03 7.27 -10.71
C TRP A 110 10.27 7.95 -11.29
N ASP A 111 10.90 7.30 -12.25
CA ASP A 111 11.84 8.02 -13.10
C ASP A 111 10.97 9.02 -13.88
N ASP A 112 11.25 10.33 -13.75
CA ASP A 112 10.60 11.42 -14.50
C ASP A 112 10.92 11.34 -16.02
N GLU A 113 10.95 10.14 -16.60
CA GLU A 113 11.10 9.96 -18.05
C GLU A 113 9.75 10.21 -18.72
N ASP A 114 9.40 11.49 -18.87
CA ASP A 114 8.68 12.07 -20.01
C ASP A 114 8.45 13.58 -19.79
N ASP A 115 9.53 14.34 -19.55
CA ASP A 115 9.60 15.77 -19.86
C ASP A 115 10.49 15.96 -21.11
N GLU A 116 10.00 15.56 -22.29
CA GLU A 116 10.57 15.95 -23.60
C GLU A 116 9.58 16.79 -24.42
#